data_AF-A0A7C1SVH2-F1
#
_entry.id   AF-A0A7C1SVH2-F1
#
_cell.length_a   1.000
_cell.length_b   1.000
_cell.length_c   1.000
_cell.angle_alpha   90.00
_cell.angle_beta   90.00
_cell.angle_gamma   90.00
#
_symmetry.space_group_name_H-M   'P 1'
#
loop_
_entity.id
_entity.type
_entity.pdbx_description
1 polymer ?
#
loop_
_entity_poly.entity_id
_entity_poly.type
_entity_poly.pdbx_seq_one_letter_code
_entity_poly.pdbx_strand_id
1 'polypeptide(L)'
;MNPKETVKKQVKRYYRKRVELFRLIDKIKLWPSRKGVLHGIKIIDKMGDRAQVTTHCNKTFMVTNSRNSRAARWLRNKWFGGVCKHCAVPEWKLEKYSSTRFKRHYGSLLLSADEKKGFVEN
;
A
#
# COMPACT_ATOMS: atom_id res chain seq x y z
N MET A 1 17.82 -28.45 -20.78
CA MET A 1 16.43 -28.73 -20.36
C MET A 1 16.18 -27.94 -19.08
N ASN A 2 15.62 -26.72 -19.17
CA ASN A 2 15.50 -25.83 -18.01
C ASN A 2 14.35 -26.28 -17.09
N PRO A 3 14.53 -26.34 -15.76
CA PRO A 3 13.51 -26.86 -14.85
C PRO A 3 12.28 -25.96 -14.85
N LYS A 4 11.11 -26.58 -14.98
CA LYS A 4 9.77 -26.00 -14.99
C LYS A 4 9.61 -24.82 -14.02
N GLU A 5 9.49 -23.61 -14.55
CA GLU A 5 8.94 -22.47 -13.81
C GLU A 5 7.48 -22.78 -13.46
N THR A 6 7.25 -23.18 -12.21
CA THR A 6 5.90 -23.33 -11.69
C THR A 6 5.28 -21.95 -11.55
N VAL A 7 4.43 -21.57 -12.51
CA VAL A 7 3.65 -20.32 -12.47
C VAL A 7 2.72 -20.37 -11.25
N LYS A 8 3.18 -19.88 -10.10
CA LYS A 8 2.36 -19.78 -8.89
C LYS A 8 1.16 -18.89 -9.19
N LYS A 9 -0.03 -19.49 -9.24
CA LYS A 9 -1.31 -18.81 -9.45
C LYS A 9 -1.40 -17.63 -8.47
N GLN A 10 -1.44 -16.40 -8.98
CA GLN A 10 -1.45 -15.20 -8.15
C GLN A 10 -2.71 -15.19 -7.26
N VAL A 11 -2.55 -15.51 -5.98
CA VAL A 11 -3.66 -15.54 -5.02
C VAL A 11 -4.22 -14.13 -4.88
N LYS A 12 -5.49 -13.95 -5.25
CA LYS A 12 -6.21 -12.67 -5.09
C LYS A 12 -6.25 -12.30 -3.61
N ARG A 13 -5.64 -11.18 -3.25
CA ARG A 13 -5.63 -10.67 -1.87
C ARG A 13 -6.78 -9.71 -1.66
N TYR A 14 -7.46 -9.86 -0.53
CA TYR A 14 -8.56 -8.99 -0.14
C TYR A 14 -8.21 -8.23 1.13
N TYR A 15 -8.33 -6.91 1.06
CA TYR A 15 -8.15 -6.00 2.19
C TYR A 15 -9.45 -5.27 2.50
N ARG A 16 -9.62 -4.88 3.77
CA ARG A 16 -10.81 -4.13 4.18
C ARG A 16 -10.76 -2.70 3.62
N LYS A 17 -11.88 -2.22 3.09
CA LYS A 17 -11.95 -0.93 2.36
C LYS A 17 -11.78 0.32 3.23
N ARG A 18 -11.96 0.29 4.55
CA ARG A 18 -11.88 1.49 5.41
C ARG A 18 -10.80 1.37 6.49
N VAL A 19 -9.61 0.97 6.08
CA VAL A 19 -8.42 0.95 6.95
C VAL A 19 -7.70 2.30 6.97
N GLU A 20 -6.97 2.53 8.06
CA GLU A 20 -6.07 3.66 8.29
C GLU A 20 -5.06 3.81 7.14
N LEU A 21 -4.71 5.06 6.82
CA LEU A 21 -3.78 5.34 5.72
C LEU A 21 -2.43 4.68 5.98
N PHE A 22 -1.91 4.78 7.20
CA PHE A 22 -0.58 4.26 7.55
C PHE A 22 -0.51 2.74 7.32
N ARG A 23 -1.56 2.00 7.70
CA ARG A 23 -1.66 0.56 7.42
C ARG A 23 -1.65 0.24 5.93
N LEU A 24 -2.32 1.05 5.09
CA LEU A 24 -2.28 0.89 3.64
C LEU A 24 -0.88 1.10 3.07
N ILE A 25 -0.25 2.21 3.40
CA ILE A 25 1.06 2.57 2.83
C ILE A 25 2.17 1.68 3.37
N ASP A 26 2.05 1.16 4.58
CA ASP A 26 2.99 0.16 5.10
C ASP A 26 2.92 -1.15 4.35
N LYS A 27 1.71 -1.61 4.01
CA LYS A 27 1.57 -2.88 3.30
C LYS A 27 1.92 -2.77 1.82
N ILE A 28 1.47 -1.70 1.18
CA ILE A 28 1.56 -1.52 -0.27
C ILE A 28 2.92 -0.90 -0.65
N LYS A 29 3.48 -0.04 0.21
CA LYS A 29 4.71 0.75 -0.03
C LYS A 29 4.66 1.56 -1.34
N LEU A 30 3.49 2.07 -1.68
CA LEU A 30 3.24 2.97 -2.82
C LEU A 30 2.49 4.21 -2.36
N TRP A 31 2.74 5.34 -3.02
CA TRP A 31 2.11 6.62 -2.74
C TRP A 31 1.52 7.26 -4.00
N PRO A 32 0.20 7.54 -4.03
CA PRO A 32 -0.39 8.30 -5.12
C PRO A 32 -0.18 9.80 -4.91
N SER A 33 0.55 10.46 -5.80
CA SER A 33 0.68 11.91 -5.78
C SER A 33 -0.64 12.60 -6.16
N ARG A 34 -0.79 13.88 -5.82
CA ARG A 34 -1.96 14.69 -6.21
C ARG A 34 -2.15 14.78 -7.74
N LYS A 35 -1.08 14.56 -8.52
CA LYS A 35 -1.10 14.59 -10.00
C LYS A 35 -1.49 13.25 -10.64
N GLY A 36 -1.78 12.21 -9.86
CA GLY A 36 -2.10 10.89 -10.45
C GLY A 36 -0.89 10.03 -10.74
N VAL A 37 0.32 10.44 -10.33
CA VAL A 37 1.54 9.66 -10.51
C VAL A 37 1.79 8.80 -9.27
N LEU A 38 1.98 7.50 -9.47
CA LEU A 38 2.27 6.53 -8.42
C LEU A 38 3.77 6.48 -8.12
N HIS A 39 4.13 6.68 -6.87
CA HIS A 39 5.51 6.66 -6.38
C HIS A 39 5.76 5.43 -5.51
N GLY A 40 6.99 4.91 -5.54
CA GLY A 40 7.46 3.96 -4.53
C GLY A 40 7.83 4.69 -3.24
N ILE A 41 7.45 4.13 -2.09
CA ILE A 41 7.83 4.67 -0.78
C ILE A 41 9.11 3.98 -0.30
N LYS A 42 10.11 4.77 0.08
CA LYS A 42 11.40 4.33 0.62
C LYS A 42 11.36 4.29 2.15
N ILE A 43 10.92 5.38 2.78
CA ILE A 43 10.90 5.54 4.25
C ILE A 43 9.54 6.09 4.66
N ILE A 44 9.03 5.61 5.80
CA ILE A 44 7.85 6.17 6.48
C ILE A 44 8.28 6.36 7.92
N ASP A 45 8.43 7.61 8.34
CA ASP A 45 8.73 7.97 9.72
C ASP A 45 7.45 8.49 10.38
N LYS A 46 6.98 7.80 11.42
CA LYS A 46 5.67 8.06 12.04
C LYS A 46 5.83 8.81 13.34
N MET A 47 5.10 9.92 13.46
CA MET A 47 5.06 10.81 14.61
C MET A 47 3.61 10.95 15.06
N GLY A 48 3.10 9.96 15.80
CA GLY A 48 1.71 9.90 16.22
C GLY A 48 0.74 9.77 15.04
N ASP A 49 -0.12 10.79 14.84
CA ASP A 49 -1.08 10.82 13.73
C ASP A 49 -0.47 11.35 12.42
N ARG A 50 0.77 11.83 12.44
CA ARG A 50 1.48 12.32 11.25
C ARG A 50 2.60 11.37 10.86
N ALA A 51 3.01 11.44 9.60
CA ALA A 51 4.19 10.75 9.13
C ALA A 51 4.93 11.59 8.10
N GLN A 52 6.25 11.54 8.14
CA GLN A 52 7.12 11.99 7.08
C GLN A 52 7.36 10.83 6.13
N VAL A 53 6.97 10.99 4.86
CA VAL A 53 7.13 9.96 3.85
C VAL A 53 8.22 10.41 2.88
N THR A 54 9.23 9.55 2.70
CA THR A 54 10.27 9.73 1.69
C THR A 54 10.08 8.70 0.58
N THR A 55 9.94 9.15 -0.65
CA THR A 55 9.79 8.30 -1.84
C THR A 55 11.14 7.86 -2.39
N HIS A 56 11.15 6.84 -3.25
CA HIS A 56 12.38 6.40 -3.94
C HIS A 56 12.97 7.46 -4.88
N CYS A 57 12.16 8.41 -5.36
CA CYS A 57 12.66 9.58 -6.09
C CYS A 57 13.03 10.75 -5.17
N ASN A 58 13.33 10.47 -3.89
CA ASN A 58 13.80 11.41 -2.87
C ASN A 58 12.87 12.60 -2.57
N LYS A 59 11.59 12.52 -2.95
CA LYS A 59 10.60 13.51 -2.49
C LYS A 59 10.16 13.17 -1.08
N THR A 60 10.16 14.19 -0.23
CA THR A 60 9.77 14.11 1.18
C THR A 60 8.57 14.98 1.43
N PHE A 61 7.58 14.48 2.18
CA PHE A 61 6.38 15.25 2.53
C PHE A 61 5.70 14.72 3.78
N MET A 62 4.96 15.60 4.45
CA MET A 62 4.16 15.26 5.65
C MET A 62 2.76 14.80 5.26
N VAL A 63 2.28 13.76 5.94
CA VAL A 63 0.94 13.20 5.77
C VAL A 63 0.28 12.96 7.12
N THR A 64 -1.05 12.96 7.16
CA THR A 64 -1.84 12.62 8.35
C THR A 64 -2.51 11.27 8.18
N ASN A 65 -2.69 10.53 9.28
CA ASN A 65 -3.28 9.21 9.29
C ASN A 65 -4.81 9.28 9.19
N SER A 66 -5.33 9.51 7.99
CA SER A 66 -6.77 9.56 7.76
C SER A 66 -7.25 8.50 6.79
N ARG A 67 -8.23 7.70 7.24
CA ARG A 67 -8.98 6.70 6.44
C ARG A 67 -9.65 7.34 5.22
N ASN A 68 -10.04 8.61 5.34
CA ASN A 68 -10.83 9.36 4.37
C ASN A 68 -9.97 10.29 3.49
N SER A 69 -8.66 10.32 3.72
CA SER A 69 -7.74 11.12 2.91
C SER A 69 -7.84 10.78 1.42
N ARG A 70 -7.53 11.78 0.59
CA ARG A 70 -7.45 11.60 -0.87
C ARG A 70 -6.51 10.45 -1.23
N ALA A 71 -5.33 10.39 -0.63
CA ALA A 71 -4.35 9.33 -0.86
C ALA A 71 -4.92 7.94 -0.52
N ALA A 72 -5.60 7.79 0.63
CA ALA A 72 -6.22 6.52 1.01
C ALA A 72 -7.32 6.11 0.01
N ARG A 73 -8.17 7.05 -0.42
CA ARG A 73 -9.19 6.79 -1.46
C ARG A 73 -8.55 6.35 -2.77
N TRP A 74 -7.51 7.04 -3.20
CA TRP A 74 -6.82 6.78 -4.46
C TRP A 74 -6.13 5.42 -4.44
N LEU A 75 -5.48 5.05 -3.33
CA LEU A 75 -4.88 3.72 -3.17
C LEU A 75 -5.91 2.60 -3.26
N ARG A 76 -7.10 2.80 -2.69
CA ARG A 76 -8.14 1.76 -2.68
C ARG A 76 -8.87 1.62 -4.00
N ASN A 77 -9.16 2.75 -4.64
CA ASN A 77 -9.86 2.78 -5.91
C ASN A 77 -8.91 2.68 -7.11
N LYS A 78 -7.59 2.69 -6.86
CA LYS A 78 -6.52 2.63 -7.88
C LYS A 78 -6.60 3.77 -8.87
N TRP A 79 -6.88 4.97 -8.35
CA TRP A 79 -6.93 6.19 -9.15
C TRP A 79 -5.51 6.74 -9.32
N PHE A 80 -4.84 6.31 -10.38
CA PHE A 80 -3.56 6.86 -10.84
C PHE A 80 -3.52 6.78 -12.38
N GLY A 81 -2.91 7.76 -13.02
CA GLY A 81 -2.76 7.83 -14.48
C GLY A 81 -1.42 7.31 -14.97
N GLY A 82 -0.45 7.12 -14.07
CA GLY A 82 0.86 6.58 -14.44
C GLY A 82 1.76 6.32 -13.23
N VAL A 83 2.94 5.75 -13.50
CA VAL A 83 3.95 5.42 -12.50
C VAL A 83 5.16 6.33 -12.65
N CYS A 84 5.76 6.74 -11.54
CA CYS A 84 6.95 7.60 -11.56
C CYS A 84 8.14 6.84 -12.14
N LYS A 85 8.69 7.34 -13.26
CA LYS A 85 9.89 6.77 -13.93
C LYS A 85 11.10 6.72 -13.01
N HIS A 86 11.34 7.78 -12.22
CA HIS A 86 12.47 7.85 -11.27
C HIS A 86 12.33 6.89 -10.08
N CYS A 87 11.11 6.50 -9.70
CA CYS A 87 10.94 5.53 -8.62
C CYS A 87 11.25 4.09 -9.08
N ALA A 88 11.32 3.84 -10.39
CA ALA A 88 11.56 2.52 -10.99
C ALA A 88 10.78 1.40 -10.26
N VAL A 89 9.47 1.61 -10.08
CA VAL A 89 8.63 0.65 -9.34
C VAL A 89 8.63 -0.67 -10.13
N PRO A 90 9.08 -1.79 -9.54
CA PRO A 90 9.15 -3.06 -10.28
C PRO A 90 7.78 -3.55 -10.74
N GLU A 91 7.73 -4.19 -11.91
CA GLU A 91 6.48 -4.64 -12.53
C GLU A 91 5.70 -5.61 -11.63
N TRP A 92 6.38 -6.59 -11.03
CA TRP A 92 5.75 -7.54 -10.10
C TRP A 92 5.02 -6.84 -8.93
N LYS A 93 5.49 -5.67 -8.51
CA LYS A 93 4.85 -4.88 -7.44
C LYS A 93 3.59 -4.19 -7.96
N LEU A 94 3.63 -3.68 -9.19
CA LEU A 94 2.47 -3.11 -9.87
C LEU A 94 1.40 -4.18 -10.12
N GLU A 95 1.79 -5.35 -10.62
CA GLU A 95 0.88 -6.49 -10.80
C GLU A 95 0.22 -6.92 -9.48
N LYS A 96 1.02 -7.07 -8.42
CA LYS A 96 0.53 -7.41 -7.07
C LYS A 96 -0.44 -6.36 -6.53
N TYR A 97 -0.16 -5.08 -6.77
CA TYR A 97 -1.06 -4.00 -6.40
C TYR A 97 -2.34 -4.02 -7.26
N SER A 98 -2.22 -4.32 -8.56
CA SER A 98 -3.32 -4.44 -9.52
C SER A 98 -4.25 -5.63 -9.21
N SER A 99 -3.71 -6.74 -8.70
CA SER A 99 -4.51 -7.92 -8.29
C SER A 99 -5.18 -7.75 -6.92
N THR A 100 -4.68 -6.86 -6.06
CA THR A 100 -5.25 -6.59 -4.73
C THR A 100 -6.67 -6.00 -4.82
N ARG A 101 -7.61 -6.49 -4.01
CA ARG A 101 -9.00 -6.01 -4.00
C ARG A 101 -9.39 -5.46 -2.62
N PHE A 102 -10.25 -4.45 -2.61
CA PHE A 102 -10.75 -3.82 -1.38
C PHE A 102 -12.25 -4.06 -1.24
N LYS A 103 -12.67 -4.75 -0.17
CA LYS A 103 -14.09 -5.04 0.14
C LYS A 103 -14.45 -4.51 1.53
N ARG A 104 -15.72 -4.11 1.74
CA ARG A 104 -16.15 -3.48 3.01
C ARG A 104 -16.27 -4.48 4.16
N HIS A 105 -16.85 -5.65 3.87
CA HIS A 105 -17.19 -6.70 4.82
C HIS A 105 -16.25 -7.92 4.74
N TYR A 106 -15.14 -7.80 4.00
CA TYR A 106 -14.23 -8.93 3.78
C TYR A 106 -12.79 -8.44 3.63
N GLY A 107 -11.84 -9.27 4.05
CA GLY A 107 -10.41 -9.01 3.95
C GLY A 107 -9.77 -8.57 5.27
N SER A 108 -8.43 -8.60 5.29
CA SER A 108 -7.65 -8.25 6.49
C SER A 108 -7.75 -6.76 6.84
N LEU A 109 -7.77 -6.46 8.13
CA LEU A 109 -7.63 -5.11 8.70
C LEU A 109 -6.21 -4.55 8.60
N LEU A 110 -5.23 -5.35 8.16
CA LEU A 110 -3.81 -4.97 8.09
C LEU A 110 -3.24 -4.55 9.45
N LEU A 111 -3.67 -5.24 10.52
CA LEU A 111 -3.14 -5.08 11.88
C LEU A 111 -1.63 -5.38 11.91
N SER A 112 -0.89 -4.63 12.73
CA SER A 112 0.53 -4.93 12.99
C SER A 112 0.68 -6.26 13.74
N ALA A 113 1.90 -6.80 13.80
CA ALA A 113 2.16 -8.02 14.56
C ALA A 113 1.82 -7.85 16.05
N ASP A 114 2.08 -6.67 16.60
CA ASP A 114 1.83 -6.34 18.01
C ASP A 114 0.32 -6.27 18.30
N GLU A 115 -0.46 -5.68 17.37
CA GLU A 115 -1.92 -5.60 17.49
C GLU A 115 -2.63 -6.95 17.30
N LYS A 116 -2.00 -7.92 16.63
CA LYS A 116 -2.58 -9.26 16.45
C LYS A 116 -2.52 -10.11 17.72
N LYS A 117 -1.50 -9.92 18.56
CA LYS A 117 -1.35 -10.69 19.81
C LYS A 117 -2.48 -10.39 20.80
N GLY A 118 -2.85 -9.12 20.95
CA GLY A 118 -3.93 -8.70 21.84
C GLY A 118 -5.36 -9.14 21.46
N PHE A 119 -5.55 -9.79 20.30
CA PHE A 119 -6.85 -10.35 19.89
C PHE A 119 -6.97 -11.87 20.10
N VAL A 120 -5.87 -12.57 20.38
CA VAL A 120 -5.85 -14.03 20.58
C VAL A 120 -5.86 -14.41 22.07
N GLU A 121 -5.54 -13.46 22.96
CA GLU A 121 -5.47 -13.66 24.41
C GLU A 121 -6.76 -13.29 25.17
N ASN A 122 -7.91 -13.17 24.49
CA ASN A 122 -9.23 -12.99 25.11
C ASN A 122 -10.19 -14.11 24.74
#